data_AF-A0A8J9U0F3-F1
#
_entry.id   AF-A0A8J9U0F3-F1
#
_cell.length_a   1.000
_cell.length_b   1.000
_cell.length_c   1.000
_cell.angle_alpha   90.00
_cell.angle_beta   90.00
_cell.angle_gamma   90.00
#
_symmetry.space_group_name_H-M   'P 1'
#
loop_
_entity.id
_entity.type
_entity.pdbx_description
1 polymer ?
#
loop_
_entity_poly.entity_id
_entity_poly.type
_entity_poly.pdbx_seq_one_letter_code
_entity_poly.pdbx_strand_id
1 'polypeptide(L)'
;WGVPQINIISVMASRAGLQQLMDAHPDIYVSIGTVEEEISEEGIILPGLGDAGDRQFGTATVTVDDESLLHISKRKRTMSAQLD
;
A
#
# COMPACT_ATOMS: atom_id res chain seq x y z
N TRP A 1 16.38 8.19 -19.94
CA TRP A 1 14.99 8.37 -20.39
C TRP A 1 14.60 9.83 -20.65
N GLY A 2 15.36 10.83 -20.18
CA GLY A 2 15.24 12.23 -20.68
C GLY A 2 13.89 12.89 -20.41
N VAL A 3 13.19 12.46 -19.35
CA VAL A 3 11.85 12.96 -19.03
C VAL A 3 11.99 14.37 -18.44
N PRO A 4 11.36 15.39 -19.04
CA PRO A 4 11.57 16.79 -18.65
C PRO A 4 10.76 17.21 -17.42
N GLN A 5 9.71 16.47 -17.06
CA GLN A 5 8.86 16.75 -15.91
C GLN A 5 8.34 15.46 -15.30
N ILE A 6 8.48 15.34 -13.98
CA ILE A 6 8.00 14.19 -13.21
C ILE A 6 6.93 14.69 -12.22
N ASN A 7 5.78 14.02 -12.23
CA ASN A 7 4.70 14.26 -11.28
C ASN A 7 4.46 12.98 -10.51
N ILE A 8 4.57 13.04 -9.18
CA ILE A 8 4.31 11.92 -8.27
C ILE A 8 2.94 12.12 -7.66
N ILE A 9 2.11 11.08 -7.73
CA ILE A 9 0.81 11.03 -7.08
C ILE A 9 0.83 9.86 -6.10
N SER A 10 0.54 10.13 -4.84
CA SER A 10 0.44 9.11 -3.80
C SER A 10 -0.84 9.27 -2.98
N VAL A 11 -1.38 8.15 -2.51
CA VAL A 11 -2.48 8.17 -1.53
C VAL A 11 -1.98 8.74 -0.21
N MET A 12 -0.78 8.35 0.22
CA MET A 12 -0.19 8.79 1.48
C MET A 12 1.34 8.80 1.47
N ALA A 13 1.94 9.57 2.37
CA ALA A 13 3.38 9.56 2.64
C ALA A 13 3.69 9.93 4.09
N SER A 14 4.86 9.56 4.59
CA SER A 14 5.39 10.10 5.85
C SER A 14 5.99 11.49 5.63
N ARG A 15 5.93 12.36 6.65
CA ARG A 15 6.59 13.67 6.61
C ARG A 15 8.09 13.54 6.33
N ALA A 16 8.75 12.61 7.03
CA ALA A 16 10.19 12.37 6.86
C ALA A 16 10.52 11.93 5.42
N GLY A 17 9.74 11.02 4.85
CA GLY A 17 9.93 10.55 3.46
C GLY A 17 9.65 11.65 2.44
N LEU A 18 8.60 12.45 2.63
CA LEU A 18 8.28 13.58 1.76
C LEU A 18 9.37 14.65 1.79
N GLN A 19 9.89 15.00 2.97
CA GLN A 19 10.98 15.97 3.10
C GLN A 19 12.23 15.48 2.37
N GLN A 20 12.64 14.22 2.61
CA GLN A 20 13.80 13.64 1.95
C GLN A 20 13.65 13.61 0.42
N LEU A 21 12.46 13.27 -0.07
CA LEU A 21 12.15 13.27 -1.50
C LEU A 21 12.29 14.67 -2.10
N MET A 22 11.71 15.68 -1.45
CA MET A 22 11.75 17.07 -1.92
C MET A 22 13.16 17.67 -1.86
N ASP A 23 13.96 17.30 -0.86
CA ASP A 23 15.36 17.75 -0.74
C ASP A 23 16.23 17.14 -1.85
N ALA A 24 16.02 15.85 -2.17
CA ALA A 24 16.76 15.16 -3.22
C ALA A 24 16.33 15.58 -4.63
N HIS A 25 15.05 15.89 -4.81
CA HIS A 25 14.44 16.19 -6.10
C HIS A 25 13.55 17.44 -6.00
N PRO A 26 14.13 18.64 -5.93
CA PRO A 26 13.36 19.89 -5.85
C PRO A 26 12.61 20.24 -7.15
N ASP A 27 12.87 19.50 -8.24
CA ASP A 27 12.33 19.72 -9.59
C ASP A 27 11.03 18.93 -9.89
N ILE A 28 10.56 18.10 -8.96
CA ILE A 28 9.35 17.29 -9.15
C ILE A 28 8.11 17.96 -8.55
N TYR A 29 6.95 17.56 -9.06
CA TYR A 29 5.66 17.92 -8.46
C TYR A 29 5.10 16.72 -7.70
N VAL A 30 4.61 16.95 -6.48
CA VAL A 30 4.08 15.89 -5.62
C VAL A 30 2.66 16.24 -5.17
N SER A 31 1.71 15.36 -5.46
CA SER A 31 0.33 15.44 -4.96
C SER A 31 0.08 14.25 -4.04
N ILE A 32 -0.26 14.53 -2.77
CA ILE A 32 -0.47 13.50 -1.75
C ILE A 32 -1.84 13.67 -1.10
N GLY A 33 -2.56 12.56 -0.93
CA GLY A 33 -3.86 12.54 -0.26
C GLY A 33 -3.79 12.84 1.24
N THR A 34 -2.88 12.17 1.97
CA THR A 34 -2.61 12.43 3.39
C THR A 34 -1.11 12.34 3.71
N VAL A 35 -0.65 13.16 4.66
CA VAL A 35 0.73 13.15 5.14
C VAL A 35 0.73 12.80 6.62
N GLU A 36 1.38 11.70 6.98
CA GLU A 36 1.44 11.17 8.33
C GLU A 36 2.78 11.51 9.01
N GLU A 37 2.80 11.63 10.33
CA GLU A 37 3.99 12.07 11.07
C GLU A 37 4.95 10.90 11.39
N GLU A 38 4.39 9.74 11.71
CA GLU A 38 5.12 8.62 12.29
C GLU A 38 5.44 7.55 11.24
N ILE A 39 6.61 6.93 11.41
CA ILE A 39 7.05 5.76 10.66
C ILE A 39 7.61 4.74 11.65
N SER A 40 7.29 3.46 11.47
CA SER A 40 7.85 2.37 12.27
C SER A 40 9.33 2.12 11.91
N GLU A 41 10.03 1.34 12.73
CA GLU A 41 11.42 0.94 12.46
C GLU A 41 11.55 0.14 11.15
N GLU A 42 10.49 -0.58 10.76
CA GLU A 42 10.40 -1.34 9.51
C GLU A 42 10.01 -0.48 8.30
N GLY A 43 9.82 0.83 8.48
CA GLY A 43 9.47 1.75 7.39
C GLY A 43 7.98 1.80 7.06
N ILE A 44 7.10 1.35 7.96
CA ILE A 44 5.66 1.42 7.78
C ILE A 44 5.13 2.76 8.27
N ILE A 45 4.38 3.47 7.45
CA ILE A 45 3.70 4.72 7.84
C ILE A 45 2.66 4.41 8.92
N LEU A 46 2.61 5.20 10.01
CA LEU A 46 1.67 5.02 11.12
C LEU A 46 0.72 6.23 11.24
N PRO A 47 -0.60 6.01 11.46
CA PRO A 47 -1.30 4.73 11.54
C PRO A 47 -1.36 3.97 10.20
N GLY A 48 -1.26 4.70 9.08
CA GLY A 48 -1.04 4.14 7.74
C GLY A 48 -2.10 3.17 7.23
N LEU A 49 -1.69 2.39 6.22
CA LEU A 49 -2.50 1.33 5.62
C LEU A 49 -1.83 -0.06 5.76
N GLY A 50 -0.59 -0.15 6.25
CA GLY A 50 0.21 -1.36 6.13
C GLY A 50 0.63 -1.62 4.67
N ASP A 51 0.80 -2.89 4.28
CA ASP A 51 1.26 -3.23 2.93
C ASP A 51 0.16 -2.96 1.87
N ALA A 52 0.41 -1.96 1.02
CA ALA A 52 -0.52 -1.55 -0.02
C ALA A 52 -0.64 -2.60 -1.15
N GLY A 53 0.45 -3.31 -1.46
CA GLY A 53 0.47 -4.35 -2.48
C GLY A 53 -0.37 -5.55 -2.05
N ASP A 54 -0.15 -6.05 -0.84
CA ASP A 54 -0.91 -7.16 -0.27
C ASP A 54 -2.40 -6.86 -0.18
N ARG A 55 -2.77 -5.62 0.16
CA ARG A 55 -4.18 -5.19 0.16
C ARG A 55 -4.77 -5.08 -1.23
N GLN A 56 -4.00 -4.59 -2.19
CA GLN A 56 -4.46 -4.43 -3.57
C GLN A 56 -4.63 -5.77 -4.28
N PHE A 57 -3.71 -6.71 -4.04
CA PHE A 57 -3.65 -8.00 -4.76
C PHE A 57 -4.13 -9.19 -3.93
N GLY A 58 -4.40 -9.01 -2.64
CA GLY A 58 -4.87 -10.06 -1.74
C GLY A 58 -3.80 -11.11 -1.41
N THR A 59 -2.53 -10.71 -1.34
CA THR A 59 -1.38 -11.62 -1.17
C THR A 59 -0.89 -11.77 0.26
N ALA A 60 -1.52 -11.08 1.23
CA ALA A 60 -1.22 -11.27 2.64
C ALA A 60 -1.29 -12.76 3.00
N THR A 61 -0.18 -13.31 3.50
CA THR A 61 -0.14 -14.70 3.93
C THR A 61 -0.97 -14.82 5.20
N VAL A 62 -2.22 -15.26 5.06
CA VAL A 62 -3.06 -15.61 6.21
C VAL A 62 -2.59 -16.97 6.70
N THR A 63 -1.85 -17.00 7.81
CA THR A 63 -1.64 -18.24 8.56
C THR A 63 -2.99 -18.73 9.06
N VAL A 64 -3.29 -20.00 8.85
CA VAL A 64 -4.61 -20.61 9.03
C VAL A 64 -5.08 -20.66 10.51
N ASP A 65 -4.29 -20.10 11.43
CA ASP A 65 -4.53 -20.17 12.87
C ASP A 65 -5.30 -18.96 13.44
N ASP A 66 -5.61 -17.94 12.61
CA ASP A 66 -6.43 -16.80 13.01
C ASP A 66 -7.82 -16.87 12.34
N GLU A 67 -8.76 -17.57 12.99
CA GLU A 67 -10.14 -17.71 12.51
C GLU A 67 -10.89 -16.37 12.38
N SER A 68 -10.37 -15.28 12.96
CA SER A 68 -11.02 -13.96 12.89
C SER A 68 -10.92 -13.30 11.50
N LEU A 69 -9.97 -13.74 10.66
CA LEU A 69 -9.73 -13.15 9.33
C LEU A 69 -10.40 -13.91 8.17
N LEU A 70 -11.14 -14.99 8.44
CA LEU A 70 -11.71 -15.85 7.40
C LEU A 70 -12.96 -15.33 6.67
N HIS A 71 -13.48 -14.13 6.97
CA HIS A 71 -14.91 -13.85 6.71
C HIS A 71 -15.36 -12.96 5.54
N ILE A 72 -14.53 -12.56 4.56
CA ILE A 72 -15.07 -11.69 3.47
C ILE A 72 -14.84 -12.21 2.04
N SER A 73 -13.78 -12.99 1.75
CA SER A 73 -13.35 -13.20 0.35
C SER A 73 -13.83 -14.50 -0.33
N LYS A 74 -14.22 -15.55 0.41
CA LYS A 74 -14.44 -16.89 -0.18
C LYS A 74 -15.85 -17.20 -0.72
N ARG A 75 -16.80 -16.26 -0.79
CA ARG A 75 -18.18 -16.57 -1.21
C ARG A 75 -18.48 -16.55 -2.71
N LYS A 76 -17.53 -16.23 -3.60
CA LYS A 76 -17.91 -16.07 -5.02
C LYS A 76 -16.80 -16.25 -6.03
N ARG A 77 -16.16 -17.42 -6.03
CA ARG A 77 -15.43 -17.96 -7.18
C ARG A 77 -15.22 -19.46 -6.88
N THR A 78 -15.42 -20.30 -7.89
CA THR A 78 -15.46 -21.77 -7.80
C THR A 78 -16.78 -22.38 -7.31
N MET A 79 -17.87 -22.12 -8.04
CA MET A 79 -18.85 -23.18 -8.33
C MET A 79 -18.69 -23.59 -9.79
N SER A 80 -17.61 -24.31 -10.09
CA SER A 80 -17.50 -25.08 -11.31
C SER A 80 -16.60 -26.29 -11.07
N ALA A 81 -17.18 -27.45 -11.38
CA ALA A 81 -16.62 -28.80 -11.47
C ALA A 81 -16.47 -29.59 -10.15
N GLN A 82 -17.42 -30.51 -9.89
CA GLN A 82 -17.31 -31.98 -10.07
C GLN A 82 -18.58 -32.67 -9.46
N LEU A 83 -19.39 -33.33 -10.31
CA LEU A 83 -19.62 -34.80 -10.41
C LEU A 83 -20.36 -35.34 -9.16
N ASP A 84 -21.56 -35.91 -9.25
CA ASP A 84 -21.99 -37.04 -10.11
C ASP A 84 -22.79 -36.71 -11.38
#